data_AF-A0AA90QAJ8-F1
#
_entry.id   AF-A0AA90QAJ8-F1
#
_cell.length_a   1.000
_cell.length_b   1.000
_cell.length_c   1.000
_cell.angle_alpha   90.00
_cell.angle_beta   90.00
_cell.angle_gamma   90.00
#
_symmetry.space_group_name_H-M   'P 1'
#
loop_
_entity.id
_entity.type
_entity.pdbx_description
1 polymer ?
#
loop_
_entity_poly.entity_id
_entity_poly.type
_entity_poly.pdbx_seq_one_letter_code
_entity_poly.pdbx_strand_id
1 'polypeptide(L)' 'MDARLLDILVCPVCKGPLELDKKAQELICRGDRLAFPIRDGIPIMWADQARKIEAL' A
#
# COMPACT_ATOMS: atom_id res chain seq x y z
N MET A 1 1.43 -8.16 -23.91
CA MET A 1 1.41 -8.65 -22.52
C MET A 1 1.50 -7.43 -21.63
N ASP A 2 0.41 -7.14 -20.94
CA ASP A 2 -0.07 -5.82 -20.61
C ASP A 2 0.61 -5.17 -19.41
N ALA A 3 1.23 -4.01 -19.63
CA ALA A 3 1.74 -3.10 -18.60
C ALA A 3 0.63 -2.43 -17.73
N ARG A 4 -0.61 -2.94 -17.78
CA ARG A 4 -1.81 -2.32 -17.18
C ARG A 4 -2.30 -2.97 -15.89
N LEU A 5 -1.60 -3.98 -15.37
CA LEU A 5 -2.04 -4.68 -14.14
C LEU A 5 -1.51 -4.05 -12.85
N LEU A 6 -0.45 -3.24 -12.91
CA LEU A 6 0.16 -2.57 -11.75
C LEU A 6 -0.47 -1.20 -11.41
N ASP A 7 -1.37 -0.69 -12.27
CA ASP A 7 -2.10 0.58 -12.08
C ASP A 7 -3.36 0.44 -11.19
N ILE A 8 -3.69 -0.79 -10.76
CA ILE A 8 -4.96 -1.13 -10.10
C ILE A 8 -4.84 -1.15 -8.56
N LEU A 9 -3.62 -1.11 -8.01
CA LEU A 9 -3.42 -1.17 -6.56
C LEU A 9 -3.73 0.17 -5.90
N VAL A 10 -4.98 0.30 -5.44
CA VAL A 10 -5.49 1.42 -4.64
C VAL A 10 -5.63 1.02 -3.18
N CYS A 11 -5.65 2.01 -2.28
CA CYS A 11 -5.90 1.75 -0.86
C CYS A 11 -7.23 1.02 -0.67
N PRO A 12 -7.29 -0.10 0.09
CA PRO A 12 -8.53 -0.84 0.30
C PRO A 12 -9.58 -0.01 1.06
N VAL A 13 -9.15 0.99 1.84
CA VAL A 13 -10.00 1.84 2.69
C VAL A 13 -10.54 3.03 1.89
N CYS A 14 -9.69 4.01 1.54
CA CYS A 14 -10.16 5.23 0.85
C CYS A 14 -10.21 5.13 -0.69
N LYS A 15 -9.72 4.04 -1.29
CA LYS A 15 -9.54 3.89 -2.77
C LYS A 15 -8.59 4.91 -3.40
N GLY A 16 -7.81 5.63 -2.58
CA GLY A 16 -6.79 6.56 -3.02
C GLY A 16 -5.51 5.88 -3.51
N PRO A 17 -4.55 6.66 -4.03
CA PRO A 17 -3.27 6.16 -4.52
C PRO A 17 -2.41 5.59 -3.39
N LEU A 18 -1.53 4.66 -3.76
CA LEU A 18 -0.52 4.07 -2.89
C LEU A 18 0.88 4.39 -3.38
N GLU A 19 1.77 4.71 -2.44
CA GLU A 19 3.19 4.94 -2.70
C GLU A 19 4.00 3.72 -2.29
N LEU A 20 4.80 3.17 -3.20
CA LEU A 20 5.67 2.03 -2.88
C LEU A 20 6.93 2.50 -2.15
N ASP A 21 7.07 2.12 -0.89
CA ASP A 21 8.34 2.20 -0.19
C ASP A 21 9.13 0.91 -0.43
N LYS A 22 10.06 0.97 -1.39
CA LYS A 22 10.93 -0.16 -1.74
C LYS A 22 11.89 -0.54 -0.62
N LYS A 23 12.27 0.38 0.27
CA LYS A 23 13.21 0.11 1.36
C LYS A 23 12.50 -0.64 2.48
N ALA A 24 11.29 -0.19 2.84
CA ALA A 24 10.48 -0.83 3.87
C ALA A 24 9.70 -2.06 3.35
N GLN A 25 9.59 -2.23 2.03
CA GLN A 25 8.71 -3.22 1.40
C GLN A 25 7.25 -3.01 1.83
N GLU A 26 6.76 -1.77 1.70
CA GLU A 26 5.40 -1.38 2.10
C GLU A 26 4.73 -0.55 1.00
N LEU A 27 3.39 -0.58 0.96
CA LEU A 27 2.55 0.34 0.19
C LEU A 27 1.93 1.36 1.13
N ILE A 28 2.24 2.63 0.95
CA ILE A 28 1.84 3.72 1.83
C ILE A 28 0.62 4.44 1.26
N CYS A 29 -0.45 4.53 2.05
CA CYS A 29 -1.56 5.42 1.82
C CYS A 29 -1.42 6.67 2.72
N ARG A 30 -1.18 7.84 2.12
CA ARG A 30 -1.10 9.10 2.87
C ARG A 30 -2.45 9.60 3.38
N GLY A 31 -3.54 9.30 2.66
CA GLY A 31 -4.90 9.72 3.04
C GLY A 31 -5.37 9.07 4.34
N ASP A 32 -5.19 7.75 4.45
CA ASP A 32 -5.57 6.99 5.65
C ASP A 32 -4.45 6.93 6.70
N ARG A 33 -3.24 7.38 6.35
CA ARG A 33 -2.02 7.26 7.17
C ARG A 33 -1.71 5.80 7.55
N LEU A 34 -1.78 4.93 6.54
CA LEU A 34 -1.56 3.50 6.67
C LEU A 34 -0.43 3.04 5.75
N ALA A 35 0.36 2.08 6.22
CA ALA A 35 1.37 1.37 5.44
C ALA A 35 1.01 -0.13 5.41
N PHE A 36 0.82 -0.68 4.22
CA PHE A 36 0.48 -2.09 3.99
C PHE A 36 1.77 -2.86 3.66
N PRO A 37 2.16 -3.88 4.45
CA PRO A 37 3.41 -4.61 4.21
C PRO A 37 3.31 -5.51 2.98
N ILE A 38 4.44 -5.72 2.31
CA ILE A 38 4.61 -6.68 1.23
C ILE A 38 5.41 -7.85 1.80
N ARG A 39 4.83 -9.06 1.75
CA ARG A 39 5.45 -10.30 2.23
C ARG A 39 5.52 -11.28 1.08
N ASP A 40 6.71 -11.82 0.81
CA ASP A 40 6.95 -12.75 -0.31
C ASP A 40 6.50 -12.19 -1.67
N GLY A 41 6.61 -10.86 -1.86
CA GLY A 41 6.16 -10.17 -3.06
C GLY A 41 4.64 -9.94 -3.14
N ILE A 42 3.87 -10.33 -2.11
CA ILE A 42 2.41 -10.18 -2.04
C ILE A 42 2.05 -9.04 -1.09
N PRO A 43 1.35 -7.99 -1.56
CA PRO A 43 0.84 -6.93 -0.69
C PRO A 43 -0.26 -7.44 0.26
N ILE A 44 -0.09 -7.22 1.56
CA ILE A 44 -1.08 -7.56 2.58
C ILE A 44 -2.02 -6.37 2.77
N MET A 45 -3.07 -6.31 1.94
CA MET A 45 -4.02 -5.20 1.86
C MET A 45 -5.17 -5.29 2.89
N TRP A 46 -4.83 -5.61 4.15
CA TRP A 46 -5.80 -5.80 5.23
C TRP A 46 -5.62 -4.65 6.23
N ALA A 47 -6.71 -3.95 6.57
CA ALA A 47 -6.65 -2.77 7.44
C ALA A 47 -6.05 -3.10 8.82
N ASP A 48 -6.37 -4.25 9.40
CA ASP A 48 -5.83 -4.71 10.69
C ASP A 48 -4.36 -5.12 10.65
N GLN A 49 -3.80 -5.36 9.46
CA GLN A 49 -2.37 -5.64 9.26
C GLN A 49 -1.60 -4.41 8.82
N ALA A 50 -2.29 -3.30 8.54
CA ALA A 50 -1.67 -2.06 8.15
C ALA A 50 -1.04 -1.38 9.36
N ARG A 51 0.19 -0.90 9.19
CA ARG A 51 0.89 -0.11 10.20
C ARG A 51 0.43 1.34 10.09
N LYS A 52 0.07 1.96 11.21
CA LYS A 52 -0.18 3.40 11.24
C LYS A 52 1.14 4.15 11.05
N ILE A 53 1.13 5.14 10.17
CA ILE A 53 2.25 6.05 10.00
C ILE A 53 1.87 7.40 10.60
N GLU A 54 2.78 8.00 11.35
CA GLU A 54 2.62 9.38 11.79
C GLU A 54 2.81 10.31 10.60
N ALA A 55 2.00 11.35 10.51
CA ALA A 55 2.22 12.38 9.50
C ALA A 55 3.51 13.13 9.87
N LEU A 56 4.48 13.13 8.96
CA LEU A 56 5.62 14.03 8.98
C LEU A 56 5.17 15.47 8.79
#